data_AF-A0A0B6YXN4-F1
#
_entry.id   AF-A0A0B6YXN4-F1
#
_cell.length_a   1.000
_cell.length_b   1.000
_cell.length_c   1.000
_cell.angle_alpha   90.00
_cell.angle_beta   90.00
_cell.angle_gamma   90.00
#
_symmetry.space_group_name_H-M   'P 1'
#
loop_
_entity.id
_entity.type
_entity.pdbx_description
1 polymer ?
#
loop_
_entity_poly.entity_id
_entity_poly.type
_entity_poly.pdbx_seq_one_letter_code
_entity_poly.pdbx_strand_id
1 'polypeptide(L)'
;LLEKVLANNSSTVVTKEYIITALMKLSSRFSSCASHLKKVISLYGSSTNVELQQRSVEYSNLFTRFDYMRPALLEHMPLIQSHPHSLEDSHAEEHGVSLLADSTSKTSLHNLVTSSVYPTENGDILD
;
A
#
# COMPACT_ATOMS: atom_id res chain seq x y z
N LEU A 1 21.69 8.62 0.63
CA LEU A 1 21.09 9.15 -0.62
C LEU A 1 19.74 9.80 -0.34
N LEU A 2 18.75 9.07 0.17
CA LEU A 2 17.40 9.58 0.44
C LEU A 2 17.40 10.85 1.31
N GLU A 3 18.16 10.86 2.41
CA GLU A 3 18.31 12.04 3.28
C GLU A 3 18.88 13.27 2.54
N LYS A 4 19.80 13.07 1.57
CA LYS A 4 20.35 14.16 0.76
C LYS A 4 19.30 14.76 -0.18
N VAL A 5 18.47 13.91 -0.79
CA VAL A 5 17.35 14.37 -1.64
C VAL A 5 16.30 15.08 -0.80
N LEU A 6 16.00 14.55 0.39
CA LEU A 6 15.05 15.13 1.33
C LEU A 6 15.47 16.53 1.80
N ALA A 7 16.76 16.72 2.08
CA ALA A 7 17.35 18.01 2.46
C ALA A 7 17.48 19.01 1.29
N ASN A 8 17.42 18.54 0.05
CA ASN A 8 17.56 19.40 -1.12
C ASN A 8 16.28 20.24 -1.34
N ASN A 9 16.44 21.55 -1.51
CA ASN A 9 15.34 22.48 -1.76
C ASN A 9 14.74 22.35 -3.17
N SER A 10 15.50 21.87 -4.16
CA SER A 10 14.98 21.65 -5.52
C SER A 10 14.15 20.36 -5.66
N SER A 11 14.10 19.52 -4.62
CA SER A 11 13.26 18.33 -4.62
C SER A 11 11.80 18.70 -4.38
N THR A 12 10.91 18.17 -5.21
CA THR A 12 9.47 18.42 -5.09
C THR A 12 8.93 17.91 -3.75
N VAL A 13 7.84 18.52 -3.29
CA VAL A 13 7.16 18.10 -2.05
C VAL A 13 6.76 16.62 -2.12
N VAL A 14 6.16 16.21 -3.25
CA VAL A 14 5.73 14.82 -3.48
C VAL A 14 6.91 13.85 -3.35
N THR A 15 8.07 14.18 -3.91
CA THR A 15 9.28 13.35 -3.74
C THR A 15 9.67 13.23 -2.26
N LYS A 16 9.58 14.31 -1.49
CA LYS A 16 9.89 14.31 -0.06
C LYS A 16 8.91 13.45 0.75
N GLU A 17 7.62 13.51 0.43
CA GLU A 17 6.58 12.65 1.04
C GLU A 17 6.84 11.17 0.78
N TYR A 18 7.19 10.81 -0.46
CA TYR A 18 7.59 9.44 -0.80
C TYR A 18 8.83 9.01 -0.04
N ILE A 19 9.83 9.89 0.09
CA ILE A 19 11.04 9.60 0.85
C ILE A 19 10.69 9.35 2.32
N ILE A 20 9.92 10.23 2.97
CA ILE A 20 9.52 10.03 4.38
C ILE A 20 8.80 8.69 4.57
N THR A 21 7.92 8.32 3.64
CA THR A 21 7.24 7.01 3.63
C THR A 21 8.22 5.85 3.46
N ALA A 22 9.19 5.99 2.55
CA ALA A 22 10.23 4.98 2.32
C ALA A 22 11.14 4.81 3.54
N LEU A 23 11.53 5.91 4.20
CA LEU A 23 12.31 5.85 5.45
C LEU A 23 11.53 5.12 6.54
N MET A 24 10.22 5.36 6.62
CA MET A 24 9.37 4.66 7.58
C MET A 24 9.31 3.15 7.30
N LYS A 25 9.09 2.73 6.05
CA LYS A 25 9.15 1.32 5.64
C LYS A 25 10.51 0.69 5.93
N LEU A 26 11.60 1.39 5.60
CA LEU A 26 12.97 0.93 5.82
C LEU A 26 13.26 0.69 7.30
N SER A 27 12.75 1.56 8.17
CA SER A 27 12.95 1.42 9.61
C SER A 27 12.47 0.08 10.15
N SER A 28 11.38 -0.46 9.61
CA SER A 28 10.82 -1.73 10.06
C SER A 28 11.64 -2.93 9.63
N ARG A 29 12.46 -2.79 8.59
CA ARG A 29 13.30 -3.87 8.04
C ARG A 29 14.72 -3.82 8.60
N PHE A 30 15.22 -2.64 8.98
CA PHE A 30 16.60 -2.44 9.43
C PHE A 30 16.68 -1.81 10.82
N SER A 31 16.73 -2.64 11.86
CA SER A 31 16.77 -2.17 13.26
C SER A 31 18.01 -1.34 13.60
N SER A 32 19.15 -1.60 12.94
CA SER A 32 20.42 -0.90 13.21
C SER A 32 20.39 0.58 12.85
N CYS A 33 19.60 0.99 11.85
CA CYS A 33 19.49 2.39 11.43
C CYS A 33 18.19 3.06 11.90
N ALA A 34 17.31 2.35 12.60
CA ALA A 34 15.99 2.83 12.98
C ALA A 34 16.02 4.12 13.83
N SER A 35 16.98 4.25 14.74
CA SER A 35 17.17 5.46 15.55
C SER A 35 17.54 6.70 14.72
N HIS A 36 18.41 6.54 13.73
CA HIS A 36 18.77 7.60 12.78
C HIS A 36 17.58 7.99 11.91
N LEU A 37 16.86 7.00 11.36
CA LEU A 37 15.68 7.23 10.53
C LEU A 37 14.59 7.98 11.31
N LYS A 38 14.35 7.62 12.56
CA LYS A 38 13.43 8.35 13.45
C LYS A 38 13.83 9.81 13.61
N LYS A 39 15.12 10.11 13.81
CA LYS A 39 15.61 11.48 13.93
C LYS A 39 15.33 12.27 12.64
N VAL A 40 15.65 11.70 11.48
CA VAL A 40 15.40 12.32 10.18
C VAL A 40 13.91 12.60 9.98
N ILE A 41 13.03 11.64 10.28
CA ILE A 41 11.57 11.81 10.18
C ILE A 41 11.08 12.93 11.11
N SER A 42 11.55 12.96 12.37
CA SER A 42 11.09 13.95 13.36
C SER A 42 11.40 15.40 12.99
N LEU A 43 12.46 15.65 12.20
CA LEU A 43 12.84 16.99 11.73
C LEU A 43 11.73 17.65 10.90
N TYR A 44 10.94 16.85 10.20
CA TYR A 44 9.88 17.34 9.32
C TYR A 44 8.53 17.50 10.03
N GLY A 45 8.45 17.22 11.34
CA GLY A 45 7.25 17.45 12.16
C GLY A 45 6.89 18.93 12.37
N SER A 46 7.79 19.85 12.02
CA SER A 46 7.55 21.30 11.97
C SER A 46 7.61 21.86 10.55
N SER A 47 7.45 21.01 9.52
CA SER A 47 7.40 21.46 8.13
C SER A 47 6.23 22.41 7.91
N THR A 48 6.43 23.42 7.04
CA THR A 48 5.36 24.31 6.57
C THR A 48 4.39 23.64 5.61
N ASN A 49 4.77 22.49 5.04
CA ASN A 49 3.90 21.68 4.23
C ASN A 49 3.10 20.70 5.12
N VAL A 50 1.78 20.79 5.06
CA VAL A 50 0.86 20.04 5.94
C VAL A 50 0.99 18.53 5.78
N GLU A 51 1.06 18.02 4.54
CA GLU A 51 1.18 16.58 4.27
C GLU A 51 2.49 16.01 4.84
N LEU A 52 3.59 16.72 4.59
CA LEU A 52 4.90 16.32 5.11
C LEU A 52 4.94 16.38 6.63
N GLN A 53 4.34 17.41 7.22
CA GLN A 53 4.21 17.57 8.66
C GLN A 53 3.41 16.43 9.29
N GLN A 54 2.20 16.18 8.78
CA GLN A 54 1.29 15.15 9.27
C GLN A 54 1.97 13.79 9.26
N ARG A 55 2.52 13.37 8.12
CA ARG A 55 3.23 12.09 7.99
C ARG A 55 4.38 11.98 8.99
N SER A 56 5.15 13.06 9.16
CA SER A 56 6.30 13.07 10.06
C SER A 56 5.89 12.93 11.52
N VAL A 57 4.80 13.58 11.94
CA VAL A 57 4.26 13.47 13.30
C VAL A 57 3.67 12.09 13.55
N GLU A 58 2.85 11.58 12.63
CA GLU A 58 2.26 10.24 12.71
C GLU A 58 3.34 9.16 12.79
N TYR A 59 4.35 9.22 11.91
CA TYR A 59 5.44 8.25 11.91
C TYR A 59 6.33 8.36 13.14
N SER A 60 6.57 9.57 13.66
CA SER A 60 7.29 9.77 14.93
C SER A 60 6.54 9.15 16.11
N ASN A 61 5.21 9.27 16.13
CA ASN A 61 4.36 8.62 17.13
C ASN A 61 4.37 7.10 16.97
N LEU A 62 4.27 6.57 15.75
CA LEU A 62 4.37 5.14 15.48
C LEU A 62 5.71 4.57 15.98
N PHE A 63 6.81 5.31 15.79
CA PHE A 63 8.14 4.93 16.26
C PHE A 63 8.34 4.96 17.78
N THR A 64 7.58 5.80 18.50
CA THR A 64 7.80 6.04 19.93
C THR A 64 6.81 5.30 20.80
N ARG A 65 5.52 5.41 20.45
CA ARG A 65 4.40 4.94 21.26
C ARG A 65 3.89 3.58 20.80
N PHE A 66 4.00 3.29 19.51
CA PHE A 66 3.39 2.12 18.88
C PHE A 66 4.39 1.26 18.11
N ASP A 67 5.65 1.19 18.58
CA ASP A 67 6.72 0.51 17.85
C ASP A 67 6.40 -0.97 17.56
N TYR A 68 5.67 -1.62 18.48
CA TYR A 68 5.19 -3.00 18.33
C TYR A 68 4.19 -3.18 17.17
N MET A 69 3.48 -2.14 16.75
CA MET A 69 2.53 -2.19 15.61
C MET A 69 3.25 -1.98 14.27
N ARG A 70 4.42 -1.34 14.28
CA ARG A 70 5.14 -0.91 13.08
C ARG A 70 5.43 -2.05 12.09
N PRO A 71 5.84 -3.28 12.51
CA PRO A 71 6.02 -4.39 11.58
C PRO A 71 4.73 -4.83 10.88
N ALA A 72 3.61 -4.89 11.62
CA ALA A 72 2.33 -5.33 11.09
C ALA A 72 1.70 -4.29 10.13
N LEU A 73 1.86 -3.00 10.42
CA LEU A 73 1.33 -1.92 9.57
C LEU A 73 2.15 -1.70 8.28
N LEU A 74 3.40 -2.15 8.24
CA LEU A 74 4.34 -1.91 7.12
C LEU A 74 4.62 -3.19 6.31
N GLU A 75 3.66 -4.12 6.29
CA GLU A 75 3.66 -5.25 5.36
C GLU A 75 3.52 -4.80 3.89
N HIS A 76 3.66 -5.76 2.97
CA HIS A 76 3.55 -5.46 1.56
C HIS A 76 2.13 -5.00 1.20
N MET A 77 2.05 -3.85 0.52
CA MET A 77 0.79 -3.41 -0.08
C MET A 77 0.36 -4.42 -1.14
N PRO A 78 -0.95 -4.74 -1.24
CA PRO A 78 -1.45 -5.64 -2.25
C PRO A 78 -1.26 -5.07 -3.66
N LEU A 79 -1.17 -5.96 -4.64
CA LEU A 79 -1.08 -5.59 -6.06
C LEU A 79 -2.43 -5.09 -6.55
N ILE A 80 -2.41 -4.08 -7.42
CA ILE A 80 -3.61 -3.54 -8.06
C ILE A 80 -4.05 -4.52 -9.15
N GLN A 81 -5.32 -4.93 -9.14
CA GLN A 81 -5.91 -5.73 -10.20
C GLN A 81 -6.33 -4.82 -11.36
N SER A 82 -6.04 -5.21 -12.60
CA SER A 82 -6.55 -4.49 -13.77
C SER A 82 -8.08 -4.61 -13.80
N HIS A 83 -8.78 -3.48 -13.79
CA HIS A 83 -10.22 -3.46 -13.95
C HIS A 83 -10.56 -3.43 -15.46
N PRO A 84 -11.48 -4.28 -15.93
CA PRO A 84 -11.82 -4.35 -17.35
C PRO A 84 -12.40 -3.03 -17.92
N HIS A 85 -12.88 -2.12 -17.06
CA HIS A 85 -13.37 -0.80 -17.46
C HIS A 85 -12.30 0.31 -17.52
N SER A 86 -11.03 0.00 -17.25
CA SER A 86 -9.93 0.98 -17.37
C SER A 86 -9.31 1.04 -18.77
N LEU A 87 -9.87 0.32 -19.76
CA LEU A 87 -9.30 0.13 -21.09
C LEU A 87 -10.09 0.78 -22.25
N GLU A 88 -11.03 1.69 -21.98
CA GLU A 88 -11.78 2.35 -23.08
C GLU A 88 -11.18 3.67 -23.58
N ASP A 89 -9.98 4.07 -23.15
CA ASP A 89 -9.32 5.23 -23.76
C ASP A 89 -7.79 5.07 -23.74
N SER A 90 -7.26 4.37 -24.73
CA SER A 90 -5.97 4.64 -25.39
C SER A 90 -5.68 3.56 -26.44
N HIS A 91 -5.33 4.04 -27.63
CA HIS A 91 -4.89 3.30 -28.82
C HIS A 91 -4.07 2.03 -28.55
N ALA A 92 -4.36 1.01 -29.35
CA ALA A 92 -3.63 -0.25 -29.43
C ALA A 92 -2.11 -0.03 -29.59
N GLU A 93 -1.34 -0.47 -28.61
CA GLU A 93 0.01 -0.99 -28.81
C GLU A 93 0.21 -2.15 -27.81
N GLU A 94 0.34 -3.36 -28.35
CA GLU A 94 0.70 -4.56 -27.60
C GLU A 94 2.09 -4.38 -26.97
N HIS A 95 2.17 -4.36 -25.65
CA HIS A 95 3.32 -4.91 -24.92
C HIS A 95 2.85 -5.38 -23.55
N GLY A 96 2.17 -6.53 -23.55
CA GLY A 96 1.79 -7.23 -22.32
C GLY A 96 3.05 -7.78 -21.64
N VAL A 97 3.57 -7.09 -20.64
CA VAL A 97 4.56 -7.67 -19.71
C VAL A 97 3.79 -8.61 -18.78
N SER A 98 3.77 -9.90 -19.15
CA SER A 98 3.22 -10.97 -18.32
C SER A 98 4.08 -11.16 -17.07
N LEU A 99 3.59 -10.72 -15.91
CA LEU A 99 4.30 -10.86 -14.62
C LEU A 99 3.92 -12.16 -13.88
N LEU A 100 3.11 -13.03 -14.47
CA LEU A 100 2.50 -14.17 -13.78
C LEU A 100 2.62 -15.46 -14.63
N ALA A 101 3.84 -15.94 -14.84
CA ALA A 101 4.06 -17.32 -15.22
C ALA A 101 5.48 -17.72 -14.81
N ASP A 102 5.61 -18.39 -13.67
CA ASP A 102 6.01 -19.81 -13.65
C ASP A 102 6.24 -20.27 -12.19
N SER A 103 6.03 -21.57 -11.98
CA SER A 103 6.35 -22.38 -10.79
C SER A 103 5.21 -22.59 -9.77
N THR A 104 4.31 -23.55 -10.03
CA THR A 104 4.38 -24.89 -9.39
C THR A 104 3.24 -25.82 -9.82
N SER A 105 3.61 -27.09 -9.96
CA SER A 105 2.93 -28.22 -10.59
C SER A 105 1.58 -28.66 -10.01
N LYS A 106 0.63 -28.89 -10.93
CA LYS A 106 -0.38 -29.98 -11.04
C LYS A 106 -0.67 -30.84 -9.78
N THR A 107 -1.94 -30.89 -9.34
CA THR A 107 -2.66 -32.16 -9.06
C THR A 107 -4.19 -32.03 -9.24
N SER A 108 -4.77 -32.94 -10.04
CA SER A 108 -6.18 -33.40 -10.17
C SER A 108 -6.84 -33.72 -8.81
N LEU A 109 -8.15 -33.80 -8.55
CA LEU A 109 -9.44 -33.90 -9.29
C LEU A 109 -10.57 -33.74 -8.23
N HIS A 110 -11.74 -33.17 -8.58
CA HIS A 110 -13.09 -33.79 -8.44
C HIS A 110 -14.22 -32.72 -8.43
N ASN A 111 -15.03 -32.78 -9.49
CA ASN A 111 -16.35 -32.15 -9.69
C ASN A 111 -17.44 -33.10 -9.14
N LEU A 112 -18.58 -32.60 -8.60
CA LEU A 112 -19.93 -32.82 -9.17
C LEU A 112 -21.10 -32.23 -8.32
N VAL A 113 -22.09 -31.67 -9.06
CA VAL A 113 -23.54 -31.45 -8.77
C VAL A 113 -23.95 -30.34 -7.78
N THR A 114 -24.42 -29.16 -8.23
CA THR A 114 -25.79 -28.75 -8.68
C THR A 114 -26.86 -28.73 -7.57
N SER A 115 -27.43 -27.55 -7.28
CA SER A 115 -28.89 -27.29 -7.34
C SER A 115 -29.24 -25.81 -7.09
N SER A 116 -30.02 -25.29 -8.02
CA SER A 116 -30.77 -24.03 -8.00
C SER A 116 -31.85 -24.05 -6.93
N VAL A 117 -32.04 -22.94 -6.19
CA VAL A 117 -33.35 -22.54 -5.62
C VAL A 117 -33.41 -21.01 -5.51
N TYR A 118 -34.34 -20.39 -6.24
CA TYR A 118 -34.87 -19.04 -5.95
C TYR A 118 -36.09 -19.18 -5.02
N PRO A 119 -36.30 -18.31 -4.03
CA PRO A 119 -37.57 -18.27 -3.30
C PRO A 119 -38.53 -17.29 -3.98
N THR A 120 -39.61 -17.81 -4.56
CA THR A 120 -40.82 -17.07 -4.89
C THR A 120 -41.70 -16.97 -3.64
N GLU A 121 -42.13 -15.75 -3.34
CA GLU A 121 -43.48 -15.31 -2.94
C GLU A 121 -44.38 -16.23 -2.09
N ASN A 122 -44.95 -15.66 -1.02
CA ASN A 122 -46.34 -15.78 -0.55
C ASN A 122 -46.39 -15.08 0.83
N GLY A 123 -47.26 -14.13 1.17
CA GLY A 123 -48.44 -13.57 0.54
C GLY A 123 -49.09 -12.64 1.57
N ASP A 124 -49.91 -11.71 1.08
CA ASP A 124 -50.65 -10.69 1.81
C ASP A 124 -51.44 -11.19 3.03
N ILE A 125 -51.40 -10.43 4.12
CA ILE A 125 -52.51 -10.33 5.08
C ILE A 125 -52.79 -8.85 5.36
N LEU A 126 -54.04 -8.49 5.12
CA LEU A 126 -54.71 -7.20 5.22
C LEU A 126 -54.83 -6.70 6.67
N ASP A 127 -54.62 -5.40 6.89
CA ASP A 127 -55.64 -4.39 7.30
C ASP A 127 -55.06 -2.97 7.19
#